data_AF-A3LTT9-F1
#
_entry.id   AF-A3LTT9-F1
#
_cell.length_a   1.000
_cell.length_b   1.000
_cell.length_c   1.000
_cell.angle_alpha   90.00
_cell.angle_beta   90.00
_cell.angle_gamma   90.00
#
_symmetry.space_group_name_H-M   'P 1'
#
loop_
_entity.id
_entity.type
_entity.pdbx_description
1 polymer ?
#
loop_
_entity_poly.entity_id
_entity_poly.type
_entity_poly.pdbx_seq_one_letter_code
_entity_poly.pdbx_strand_id
1 'polypeptide(L)'
;MSSLPEQAKNFLSQIDAKTANQQLLHQFEKQTGLPRSYAVLALVAVYFVLIFLNVGGVGQLLSNIAGFVIPGYYSLIALNTRTSSDDTQLLTYWVVFAFLNVVEFWSKAILYWVPFYFLFKTIFLLYIGVPSFGGATLVYQNIIKPFSEKYVGTGGKGSIASKIDDAAEGISSGVEL
;
A
#
# COMPACT_ATOMS: atom_id res chain seq x y z
N MET A 1 -0.51 -22.10 -22.95
CA MET A 1 0.46 -21.14 -22.38
C MET A 1 0.53 -19.96 -23.34
N SER A 2 -0.04 -18.82 -22.99
CA SER A 2 0.07 -17.61 -23.82
C SER A 2 1.53 -17.17 -23.90
N SER A 3 1.95 -16.75 -25.07
CA SER A 3 3.34 -16.32 -25.29
C SER A 3 3.61 -15.01 -24.50
N LEU A 4 4.82 -14.85 -23.95
CA LEU A 4 5.26 -13.61 -23.29
C LEU A 4 4.87 -12.31 -24.06
N PRO A 5 5.03 -12.22 -25.39
CA PRO A 5 4.62 -11.03 -26.14
C PRO A 5 3.11 -10.77 -26.15
N GLU A 6 2.25 -11.80 -26.07
CA GLU A 6 0.79 -11.61 -25.97
C GLU A 6 0.39 -11.05 -24.61
N GLN A 7 1.01 -11.52 -23.53
CA GLN A 7 0.72 -11.00 -22.18
C GLN A 7 1.11 -9.52 -22.06
N ALA A 8 2.26 -9.14 -22.64
CA ALA A 8 2.69 -7.75 -22.70
C ALA A 8 1.69 -6.88 -23.48
N LYS A 9 1.24 -7.33 -24.66
CA LYS A 9 0.24 -6.60 -25.46
C LYS A 9 -1.09 -6.43 -24.72
N ASN A 10 -1.54 -7.46 -24.01
CA ASN A 10 -2.77 -7.43 -23.23
C ASN A 10 -2.68 -6.48 -22.02
N PHE A 11 -1.50 -6.34 -21.42
CA PHE A 11 -1.29 -5.38 -20.33
C PHE A 11 -1.26 -3.94 -20.86
N LEU A 12 -0.57 -3.71 -21.99
CA LEU A 12 -0.52 -2.40 -22.64
C LEU A 12 -1.93 -1.92 -23.03
N SER A 13 -2.76 -2.80 -23.61
CA SER A 13 -4.12 -2.45 -24.01
C SER A 13 -5.03 -2.13 -22.82
N GLN A 14 -4.83 -2.77 -21.66
CA GLN A 14 -5.54 -2.43 -20.42
C GLN A 14 -5.15 -1.06 -19.90
N ILE A 15 -3.86 -0.71 -19.95
CA ILE A 15 -3.41 0.63 -19.58
C ILE A 15 -4.06 1.65 -20.52
N ASP A 16 -3.96 1.45 -21.84
CA ASP A 16 -4.54 2.38 -22.82
C ASP A 16 -6.05 2.56 -22.63
N ALA A 17 -6.79 1.49 -22.28
CA ALA A 17 -8.21 1.56 -21.96
C ALA A 17 -8.50 2.34 -20.66
N LYS A 18 -7.77 2.08 -19.57
CA LYS A 18 -7.94 2.80 -18.29
C LYS A 18 -7.51 4.26 -18.37
N THR A 19 -6.59 4.56 -19.26
CA THR A 19 -6.04 5.89 -19.51
C THR A 19 -6.86 6.67 -20.56
N ALA A 20 -7.89 6.05 -21.15
CA ALA A 20 -8.63 6.62 -22.26
C ALA A 20 -9.35 7.95 -21.98
N ASN A 21 -9.63 8.26 -20.72
CA ASN A 21 -10.32 9.49 -20.35
C ASN A 21 -9.36 10.62 -19.90
N GLN A 22 -8.04 10.42 -19.99
CA GLN A 22 -7.05 11.39 -19.49
C GLN A 22 -6.58 12.35 -20.61
N GLN A 23 -7.04 13.60 -20.56
CA GLN A 23 -6.74 14.62 -21.58
C GLN A 23 -5.24 14.91 -21.75
N LEU A 24 -4.45 14.85 -20.67
CA LEU A 24 -2.99 14.99 -20.68
C LEU A 24 -2.29 13.93 -21.54
N LEU A 25 -2.76 12.68 -21.47
CA LEU A 25 -2.11 11.56 -22.16
C LEU A 25 -2.48 11.53 -23.63
N HIS A 26 -3.67 12.03 -24.00
CA HIS A 26 -4.04 12.30 -25.39
C HIS A 26 -3.17 13.38 -26.04
N GLN A 27 -2.79 14.43 -25.31
CA GLN A 27 -1.89 15.47 -25.83
C GLN A 27 -0.49 14.90 -26.05
N PHE A 28 0.01 14.07 -25.14
CA PHE A 28 1.29 13.38 -25.28
C PHE A 28 1.33 12.46 -26.51
N GLU A 29 0.29 11.65 -26.72
CA GLU A 29 0.19 10.76 -27.89
C GLU A 29 0.16 11.55 -29.19
N LYS A 30 -0.60 12.67 -29.25
CA LYS A 30 -0.66 13.54 -30.43
C LYS A 30 0.67 14.20 -30.78
N GLN A 31 1.49 14.56 -29.79
CA GLN A 31 2.77 15.24 -30.01
C GLN A 31 3.90 14.27 -30.34
N THR A 32 3.93 13.10 -29.69
CA THR A 32 5.04 12.14 -29.80
C THR A 32 4.78 11.01 -30.78
N GLY A 33 3.51 10.75 -31.14
CA GLY A 33 3.09 9.61 -31.96
C GLY A 33 3.21 8.26 -31.26
N LEU A 34 3.57 8.24 -29.96
CA LEU A 34 3.73 7.02 -29.17
C LEU A 34 2.45 6.68 -28.38
N PRO A 35 2.13 5.38 -28.19
CA PRO A 35 0.97 4.99 -27.40
C PRO A 35 1.08 5.44 -25.94
N ARG A 36 -0.05 5.78 -25.32
CA ARG A 36 -0.15 6.31 -23.94
C ARG A 36 0.42 5.35 -22.90
N SER A 37 0.30 4.05 -23.13
CA SER A 37 0.88 3.01 -22.29
C SER A 37 2.41 3.16 -22.11
N TYR A 38 3.14 3.57 -23.15
CA TYR A 38 4.58 3.83 -23.03
C TYR A 38 4.89 5.03 -22.13
N ALA A 39 4.06 6.07 -22.16
CA ALA A 39 4.21 7.23 -21.27
C ALA A 39 4.02 6.82 -19.80
N VAL A 40 2.99 6.03 -19.51
CA VAL A 40 2.73 5.52 -18.15
C VAL A 40 3.88 4.63 -17.68
N LEU A 41 4.35 3.71 -18.52
CA LEU A 41 5.49 2.84 -18.19
C LEU A 41 6.78 3.64 -17.96
N ALA A 42 7.03 4.68 -18.77
CA ALA A 42 8.18 5.56 -18.59
C ALA A 42 8.10 6.31 -17.25
N LEU A 43 6.93 6.85 -16.88
CA LEU A 43 6.73 7.52 -15.60
C LEU A 43 6.96 6.57 -14.42
N VAL A 44 6.43 5.35 -14.49
CA VAL A 44 6.65 4.32 -13.47
C VAL A 44 8.13 3.96 -13.37
N ALA A 45 8.81 3.74 -14.50
CA ALA A 45 10.23 3.45 -14.53
C ALA A 45 11.06 4.60 -13.93
N VAL A 46 10.79 5.84 -14.32
CA VAL A 46 11.44 7.03 -13.76
C VAL A 46 11.22 7.11 -12.26
N TYR A 47 10.00 6.86 -11.77
CA TYR A 47 9.69 6.85 -10.34
C TYR A 47 10.54 5.83 -9.57
N PHE A 48 10.64 4.59 -10.06
CA PHE A 48 11.49 3.56 -9.44
C PHE A 48 12.98 3.89 -9.53
N VAL A 49 13.44 4.51 -10.63
CA VAL A 49 14.82 4.99 -10.78
C VAL A 49 15.12 6.10 -9.77
N LEU A 50 14.21 7.05 -9.55
CA LEU A 50 14.39 8.11 -8.55
C LEU A 50 14.48 7.55 -7.13
N ILE A 51 13.68 6.52 -6.82
CA ILE A 51 13.78 5.80 -5.54
C ILE A 51 15.13 5.09 -5.40
N PHE A 52 15.56 4.40 -6.46
CA PHE A 52 16.83 3.69 -6.51
C PHE A 52 18.03 4.62 -6.30
N LEU A 53 18.01 5.80 -6.94
CA LEU A 53 19.09 6.78 -6.83
C LEU A 53 19.11 7.49 -5.47
N ASN A 54 17.94 7.67 -4.83
CA ASN A 54 17.79 8.27 -3.50
C ASN A 54 18.60 9.57 -3.28
N VAL A 55 18.73 10.41 -4.30
CA VAL A 55 19.50 11.66 -4.23
C VAL A 55 18.83 12.61 -3.24
N GLY A 56 19.57 13.08 -2.23
CA GLY A 56 19.06 14.04 -1.25
C GLY A 56 17.91 13.53 -0.37
N GLY A 57 17.72 12.21 -0.26
CA GLY A 57 16.62 11.62 0.52
C GLY A 57 15.28 11.54 -0.22
N VAL A 58 15.25 11.86 -1.53
CA VAL A 58 14.03 11.77 -2.35
C VAL A 58 13.47 10.34 -2.38
N GLY A 59 14.32 9.32 -2.31
CA GLY A 59 13.87 7.93 -2.32
C GLY A 59 13.04 7.58 -1.08
N GLN A 60 13.40 8.13 0.09
CA GLN A 60 12.60 7.99 1.31
C GLN A 60 11.22 8.61 1.16
N LEU A 61 11.16 9.83 0.64
CA LEU A 61 9.90 10.55 0.43
C LEU A 61 8.99 9.78 -0.54
N LEU A 62 9.52 9.43 -1.71
CA LEU A 62 8.76 8.70 -2.72
C LEU A 62 8.29 7.34 -2.18
N SER A 63 9.15 6.59 -1.49
CA SER A 63 8.79 5.31 -0.86
C SER A 63 7.60 5.44 0.09
N ASN A 64 7.62 6.46 0.97
CA ASN A 64 6.54 6.70 1.91
C ASN A 64 5.25 7.16 1.22
N ILE A 65 5.34 7.95 0.14
CA ILE A 65 4.18 8.31 -0.68
C ILE A 65 3.56 7.07 -1.31
N ALA A 66 4.34 6.16 -1.91
CA ALA A 66 3.81 4.91 -2.46
C ALA A 66 3.13 4.06 -1.37
N GLY A 67 3.78 3.91 -0.22
CA GLY A 67 3.21 3.18 0.92
C GLY A 67 1.93 3.82 1.46
N PHE A 68 1.80 5.13 1.41
CA PHE A 68 0.62 5.81 1.93
C PHE A 68 -0.54 5.85 0.93
N VAL A 69 -0.29 6.26 -0.31
CA VAL A 69 -1.34 6.62 -1.27
C VAL A 69 -2.14 5.40 -1.73
N ILE A 70 -1.48 4.27 -2.00
CA ILE A 70 -2.17 3.09 -2.56
C ILE A 70 -3.15 2.49 -1.52
N PRO A 71 -2.71 2.13 -0.30
CA PRO A 71 -3.60 1.66 0.75
C PRO A 71 -4.56 2.73 1.23
N GLY A 72 -4.18 4.01 1.19
CA GLY A 72 -5.07 5.14 1.46
C GLY A 72 -6.25 5.21 0.49
N TYR A 73 -6.01 5.04 -0.81
CA TYR A 73 -7.07 4.95 -1.82
C TYR A 73 -8.01 3.78 -1.56
N TYR A 74 -7.46 2.59 -1.28
CA TYR A 74 -8.29 1.43 -0.93
C TYR A 74 -9.05 1.64 0.38
N SER A 75 -8.47 2.32 1.37
CA SER A 75 -9.15 2.66 2.62
C SER A 75 -10.32 3.62 2.38
N LEU A 76 -10.19 4.60 1.49
CA LEU A 76 -11.30 5.49 1.12
C LEU A 76 -12.44 4.74 0.42
N ILE A 77 -12.12 3.75 -0.43
CA ILE A 77 -13.14 2.89 -1.03
C ILE A 77 -13.80 2.04 0.06
N ALA A 78 -12.99 1.40 0.92
CA ALA A 78 -13.46 0.55 2.01
C ALA A 78 -14.43 1.29 2.94
N LEU A 79 -14.14 2.56 3.26
CA LEU A 79 -15.03 3.41 4.08
C LEU A 79 -16.43 3.63 3.47
N ASN A 80 -16.58 3.49 2.15
CA ASN A 80 -17.86 3.61 1.47
C ASN A 80 -18.57 2.24 1.27
N THR A 81 -17.93 1.13 1.66
CA THR A 81 -18.43 -0.23 1.50
C THR A 81 -18.60 -0.90 2.87
N ARG A 82 -19.65 -1.70 3.08
CA ARG A 82 -19.92 -2.34 4.39
C ARG A 82 -19.23 -3.71 4.58
N THR A 83 -18.12 -3.97 3.89
CA THR A 83 -17.47 -5.29 3.84
C THR A 83 -16.28 -5.39 4.80
N SER A 84 -16.46 -6.11 5.91
CA SER A 84 -15.48 -6.21 7.01
C SER A 84 -14.20 -7.01 6.71
N SER A 85 -14.15 -7.77 5.61
CA SER A 85 -12.99 -8.61 5.27
C SER A 85 -11.75 -7.81 4.86
N ASP A 86 -11.97 -6.65 4.23
CA ASP A 86 -10.89 -5.82 3.68
C ASP A 86 -10.22 -4.99 4.78
N ASP A 87 -10.97 -4.66 5.84
CA ASP A 87 -10.54 -3.81 6.94
C ASP A 87 -9.39 -4.42 7.74
N THR A 88 -9.40 -5.74 7.99
CA THR A 88 -8.33 -6.41 8.75
C THR A 88 -7.00 -6.39 7.98
N GLN A 89 -7.07 -6.54 6.65
CA GLN A 89 -5.90 -6.53 5.79
C GLN A 89 -5.31 -5.12 5.69
N LEU A 90 -6.16 -4.10 5.53
CA LEU A 90 -5.75 -2.70 5.54
C LEU A 90 -5.16 -2.29 6.90
N LEU A 91 -5.78 -2.67 8.01
CA LEU A 91 -5.26 -2.37 9.34
C LEU A 91 -3.91 -3.06 9.59
N THR A 92 -3.77 -4.32 9.17
CA THR A 92 -2.48 -5.03 9.23
C THR A 92 -1.39 -4.30 8.45
N TYR A 93 -1.72 -3.84 7.23
CA TYR A 93 -0.81 -3.01 6.45
C TYR A 93 -0.37 -1.76 7.22
N TRP A 94 -1.31 -1.01 7.79
CA TRP A 94 -1.02 0.23 8.52
C TRP A 94 -0.14 0.00 9.74
N VAL A 95 -0.34 -1.10 10.47
CA VAL A 95 0.54 -1.49 11.61
C VAL A 95 1.96 -1.75 11.14
N VAL A 96 2.14 -2.51 10.06
CA VAL A 96 3.47 -2.81 9.49
C VAL A 96 4.14 -1.54 8.98
N PHE A 97 3.39 -0.69 8.27
CA PHE A 97 3.88 0.59 7.77
C PHE A 97 4.35 1.50 8.92
N ALA A 98 3.55 1.65 9.98
CA ALA A 98 3.92 2.44 11.15
C ALA A 98 5.17 1.90 11.84
N PHE A 99 5.25 0.59 12.06
CA PHE A 99 6.41 -0.06 12.67
C PHE A 99 7.69 0.18 11.85
N LEU A 100 7.65 -0.02 10.54
CA LEU A 100 8.79 0.25 9.66
C LEU A 100 9.24 1.70 9.72
N ASN A 101 8.32 2.66 9.77
CA ASN A 101 8.67 4.08 9.90
C ASN A 101 9.33 4.41 11.24
N VAL A 102 8.90 3.79 12.34
CA VAL A 102 9.56 3.97 13.65
C VAL A 102 10.96 3.38 13.63
N VAL A 103 11.13 2.14 13.18
CA VAL A 103 12.46 1.49 13.08
C VAL A 103 13.39 2.31 12.17
N GLU A 104 12.86 2.82 11.05
CA GLU A 104 13.59 3.67 10.13
C GLU A 104 14.06 4.96 10.80
N PHE A 105 13.20 5.60 11.61
CA PHE A 105 13.56 6.81 12.34
C PHE A 105 14.79 6.61 13.24
N TRP A 106 14.83 5.51 13.99
CA TRP A 106 15.95 5.17 14.87
C TRP A 106 17.20 4.72 14.11
N SER A 107 17.02 4.16 12.91
CA SER A 107 18.10 3.54 12.14
C SER A 107 18.58 4.38 10.96
N LYS A 108 18.14 5.64 10.82
CA LYS A 108 18.45 6.50 9.64
C LYS A 108 19.94 6.53 9.29
N ALA A 109 20.81 6.63 10.30
CA ALA A 109 22.26 6.66 10.10
C ALA A 109 22.79 5.35 9.48
N ILE A 110 22.26 4.20 9.92
CA ILE A 110 22.64 2.87 9.41
C ILE A 110 22.04 2.65 8.02
N LEU A 111 20.79 3.07 7.82
CA LEU A 111 20.07 2.88 6.56
C LEU A 111 20.62 3.72 5.41
N TYR A 112 21.23 4.88 5.71
CA TYR A 112 21.95 5.66 4.70
C TYR A 112 23.15 4.90 4.11
N TRP A 113 23.74 3.99 4.88
CA TRP A 113 24.87 3.19 4.42
C TRP A 113 24.45 1.96 3.60
N VAL A 114 23.17 1.56 3.66
CA VAL A 114 22.63 0.44 2.90
C VAL A 114 22.11 0.94 1.54
N PRO A 115 22.79 0.64 0.43
CA PRO A 115 22.29 1.02 -0.90
C PRO A 115 20.96 0.31 -1.19
N PHE A 116 20.08 0.98 -1.93
CA PHE A 116 18.79 0.46 -2.41
C PHE A 116 17.75 0.09 -1.33
N TYR A 117 18.00 0.41 -0.06
CA TYR A 117 17.05 0.14 1.03
C TYR A 117 15.63 0.65 0.72
N PHE A 118 15.50 1.90 0.26
CA PHE A 118 14.20 2.50 -0.04
C PHE A 118 13.50 1.85 -1.24
N LEU A 119 14.24 1.30 -2.19
CA LEU A 119 13.66 0.52 -3.30
C LEU A 119 13.05 -0.77 -2.76
N PHE A 120 13.80 -1.52 -1.96
CA PHE A 120 13.30 -2.76 -1.35
C PHE A 120 12.12 -2.50 -0.42
N LYS A 121 12.20 -1.45 0.42
CA LYS A 121 11.08 -1.00 1.26
C LYS A 121 9.85 -0.72 0.41
N THR A 122 9.99 0.02 -0.70
CA THR A 122 8.87 0.34 -1.59
C THR A 122 8.25 -0.93 -2.18
N ILE A 123 9.06 -1.83 -2.73
CA ILE A 123 8.57 -3.10 -3.30
C ILE A 123 7.82 -3.91 -2.24
N PHE A 124 8.38 -4.01 -1.03
CA PHE A 124 7.75 -4.70 0.09
C PHE A 124 6.40 -4.06 0.46
N LEU A 125 6.36 -2.73 0.62
CA LEU A 125 5.12 -2.00 0.93
C LEU A 125 4.06 -2.15 -0.16
N LEU A 126 4.44 -2.13 -1.43
CA LEU A 126 3.52 -2.38 -2.54
C LEU A 126 2.99 -3.81 -2.53
N TYR A 127 3.85 -4.78 -2.23
CA TYR A 127 3.48 -6.19 -2.14
C TYR A 127 2.43 -6.46 -1.06
N ILE A 128 2.58 -5.84 0.12
CA ILE A 128 1.60 -6.01 1.20
C ILE A 128 0.38 -5.09 1.06
N GLY A 129 0.55 -3.91 0.44
CA GLY A 129 -0.48 -2.86 0.35
C GLY A 129 -1.50 -3.06 -0.76
N VAL A 130 -1.19 -3.86 -1.78
CA VAL A 130 -2.14 -4.23 -2.83
C VAL A 130 -2.89 -5.50 -2.40
N PRO A 131 -4.22 -5.44 -2.18
CA PRO A 131 -4.97 -6.58 -1.65
C PRO A 131 -4.88 -7.85 -2.51
N SER A 132 -4.82 -7.67 -3.83
CA SER A 132 -4.74 -8.75 -4.83
C SER A 132 -3.48 -9.62 -4.73
N PHE A 133 -2.42 -9.18 -4.04
CA PHE A 133 -1.18 -9.96 -3.90
C PHE A 133 -1.18 -10.87 -2.66
N GLY A 134 -2.15 -10.71 -1.75
CA GLY A 134 -2.25 -11.53 -0.52
C GLY A 134 -1.11 -11.33 0.48
N GLY A 135 -0.20 -10.38 0.24
CA GLY A 135 0.98 -10.16 1.08
C GLY A 135 0.65 -9.78 2.53
N ALA A 136 -0.37 -8.93 2.72
CA ALA A 136 -0.82 -8.57 4.07
C ALA A 136 -1.46 -9.76 4.81
N THR A 137 -2.13 -10.70 4.13
CA THR A 137 -2.63 -11.94 4.73
C THR A 137 -1.49 -12.82 5.24
N LEU A 138 -0.40 -12.94 4.46
CA LEU A 138 0.79 -13.68 4.88
C LEU A 138 1.43 -13.05 6.12
N VAL A 139 1.55 -11.72 6.16
CA VAL A 139 2.09 -11.02 7.34
C VAL A 139 1.16 -11.17 8.55
N TYR A 140 -0.16 -11.09 8.34
CA TYR A 140 -1.14 -11.30 9.40
C TYR A 140 -1.01 -12.69 10.02
N GLN A 141 -1.04 -13.74 9.19
CA GLN A 141 -1.02 -15.13 9.68
C GLN A 141 0.31 -15.52 10.34
N ASN A 142 1.43 -15.06 9.80
CA ASN A 142 2.75 -15.50 10.26
C ASN A 142 3.35 -14.63 11.36
N ILE A 143 3.01 -13.33 11.40
CA ILE A 143 3.65 -12.37 12.33
C ILE A 143 2.64 -11.84 13.34
N ILE A 144 1.50 -11.30 12.88
CA ILE A 144 0.56 -10.61 13.77
C ILE A 144 -0.24 -11.58 14.62
N LYS A 145 -0.87 -12.59 14.01
CA LYS A 145 -1.72 -13.58 14.70
C LYS A 145 -1.05 -14.23 15.92
N PRO A 146 0.19 -14.79 15.82
CA PRO A 146 0.84 -15.39 16.99
C PRO A 146 1.23 -14.37 18.06
N PHE A 147 1.50 -13.12 17.70
CA PHE A 147 1.77 -12.05 18.66
C PHE A 147 0.47 -11.56 19.33
N SER A 148 -0.60 -11.34 18.56
CA SER A 148 -1.89 -10.91 19.10
C SER A 148 -2.50 -11.94 20.04
N GLU A 149 -2.42 -13.23 19.70
CA GLU A 149 -2.89 -14.30 20.60
C GLU A 149 -2.09 -14.34 21.91
N LYS A 150 -0.79 -14.00 21.86
CA LYS A 150 0.10 -13.99 23.02
C LYS A 150 -0.07 -12.77 23.93
N TYR A 151 -0.38 -11.59 23.39
CA TYR A 151 -0.41 -10.33 24.14
C TYR A 151 -1.80 -9.68 24.26
N VAL A 152 -2.69 -9.91 23.29
CA VAL A 152 -4.08 -9.39 23.24
C VAL A 152 -5.08 -10.49 23.59
N GLY A 153 -4.59 -11.67 24.00
CA GLY A 153 -5.35 -12.90 24.21
C GLY A 153 -6.77 -12.71 24.74
N THR A 154 -7.73 -13.13 23.92
CA THR A 154 -9.17 -13.30 24.18
C THR A 154 -9.47 -14.35 25.27
N GLY A 155 -8.53 -14.59 26.21
CA GLY A 155 -8.59 -15.65 27.23
C GLY A 155 -8.53 -15.17 28.68
N GLY A 156 -8.42 -13.86 28.94
CA GLY A 156 -8.43 -13.31 30.29
C GLY A 156 -9.68 -12.46 30.55
N LYS A 157 -10.43 -12.75 31.63
CA LYS A 157 -11.51 -11.88 32.14
C LYS A 157 -10.98 -10.43 32.25
N GLY A 158 -11.43 -9.54 31.36
CA GLY A 158 -11.02 -8.13 31.30
C GLY A 158 -10.29 -7.67 30.02
N SER A 159 -10.52 -8.32 28.87
CA SER A 159 -9.88 -7.96 27.59
C SER A 159 -10.23 -6.54 27.12
N ILE A 160 -9.25 -5.85 26.54
CA ILE A 160 -9.38 -4.49 25.97
C ILE A 160 -10.51 -4.43 24.91
N ALA A 161 -10.76 -5.55 24.22
CA ALA A 161 -11.86 -5.66 23.26
C ALA A 161 -13.22 -5.33 23.90
N SER A 162 -13.52 -5.86 25.09
CA SER A 162 -14.81 -5.58 25.74
C SER A 162 -14.93 -4.12 26.15
N LYS A 163 -13.82 -3.49 26.58
CA LYS A 163 -13.81 -2.07 26.95
C LYS A 163 -13.98 -1.14 25.74
N ILE A 164 -13.52 -1.55 24.56
CA ILE A 164 -13.70 -0.80 23.32
C ILE A 164 -15.15 -0.92 22.85
N ASP A 165 -15.75 -2.12 22.92
CA ASP A 165 -17.16 -2.34 22.58
C ASP A 165 -18.09 -1.55 23.52
N ASP A 166 -17.86 -1.62 24.84
CA ASP A 166 -18.62 -0.86 25.84
C ASP A 166 -18.54 0.67 25.58
N ALA A 167 -17.36 1.17 25.18
CA ALA A 167 -17.16 2.58 24.86
C ALA A 167 -17.82 2.99 23.54
N ALA A 168 -17.81 2.12 22.53
CA ALA A 168 -18.46 2.36 21.24
C ALA A 168 -20.00 2.38 21.37
N GLU A 169 -20.58 1.47 22.15
CA GLU A 169 -22.02 1.47 22.46
C GLU A 169 -22.44 2.72 23.25
N GLY A 170 -21.63 3.14 24.24
CA GLY A 170 -21.88 4.36 25.00
C GLY A 170 -21.92 5.62 24.12
N ILE A 171 -21.03 5.73 23.14
CA ILE A 171 -21.00 6.86 22.20
C ILE A 171 -22.18 6.80 21.22
N SER A 172 -22.57 5.61 20.75
CA SER A 172 -23.73 5.45 19.87
C SER A 172 -25.03 5.84 20.56
N SER A 173 -25.19 5.47 21.84
CA SER A 173 -26.39 5.77 22.62
C SER A 173 -26.50 7.25 23.01
N GLY A 174 -25.38 7.99 23.06
CA GLY A 174 -25.35 9.42 23.37
C GLY A 174 -25.71 10.34 22.19
N VAL A 175 -25.82 9.82 20.96
CA VAL A 175 -26.13 10.59 19.74
C VAL A 175 -27.60 10.48 19.33
N GLU A 176 -28.38 9.55 19.93
CA GLU A 176 -29.82 9.37 19.69
C GLU A 176 -30.74 10.14 20.68
N LEU A 177 -30.21 11.09 21.46
CA LEU A 177 -30.99 12.01 22.33
C LEU A 177 -30.90 13.45 21.83
#